data_AF-B8FF23-F1
#
_entry.id   AF-B8FF23-F1
#
_cell.length_a   1.000
_cell.length_b   1.000
_cell.length_c   1.000
_cell.angle_alpha   90.00
_cell.angle_beta   90.00
_cell.angle_gamma   90.00
#
_symmetry.space_group_name_H-M   'P 1'
#
loop_
_entity.id
_entity.type
_entity.pdbx_description
1 polymer ?
#
loop_
_entity_poly.entity_id
_entity_poly.type
_entity_poly.pdbx_seq_one_letter_code
_entity_poly.pdbx_strand_id
1 'polypeptide(L)'
;MRMKLALYSILVILLTAFLTAPPVFAQAQHSIWDDFIAEPNAAHYQAIIARMQSMDEQERLRHQKPEALIGENSRGFVSSLYGLVRQGDYDACHLAFDFADFFRNNAAFVESLNDLRGEIINVNPDLFLELIHKYAIKDPRHLRLSSIVTATGDQYVDEFEKTIQENNKRIASLKTVKSGAYSEEKDLCIQLLEENNERYKKVIKKFENQAVE
;
A
#
# COMPACT_ATOMS: atom_id res chain seq x y z
N MET A 1 46.60 59.83 13.88
CA MET A 1 46.20 58.66 14.71
C MET A 1 44.66 58.60 14.87
N ARG A 2 43.89 58.43 13.78
CA ARG A 2 42.41 58.41 13.80
C ARG A 2 41.77 57.31 12.93
N MET A 3 42.58 56.46 12.27
CA MET A 3 42.09 55.44 11.33
C MET A 3 41.80 54.07 11.97
N LYS A 4 42.23 53.82 13.22
CA LYS A 4 42.05 52.50 13.85
C LYS A 4 40.67 52.28 14.48
N LEU A 5 39.93 53.33 14.84
CA LEU A 5 38.63 53.21 15.51
C LEU A 5 37.48 52.80 14.59
N ALA A 6 37.52 53.13 13.30
CA ALA A 6 36.44 52.80 12.37
C ALA A 6 36.36 51.30 12.02
N LEU A 7 37.48 50.58 12.09
CA LEU A 7 37.55 49.14 11.80
C LEU A 7 36.95 48.27 12.91
N TYR A 8 37.06 48.68 14.18
CA TYR A 8 36.48 47.93 15.29
C TYR A 8 34.95 48.03 15.34
N SER A 9 34.38 49.17 14.93
CA SER A 9 32.91 49.35 14.90
C SER A 9 32.22 48.51 13.81
N ILE A 10 32.87 48.30 12.66
CA ILE A 10 32.33 47.45 11.59
C ILE A 10 32.45 45.96 11.95
N LEU A 11 33.52 45.57 12.66
CA LEU A 11 33.74 44.19 13.09
C LEU A 11 32.71 43.72 14.13
N VAL A 12 32.29 44.61 15.04
CA VAL A 12 31.29 44.29 16.09
C VAL A 12 29.87 44.16 15.52
N ILE A 13 29.52 44.92 14.48
CA ILE A 13 28.20 44.84 13.84
C ILE A 13 28.07 43.54 13.02
N LEU A 14 29.14 43.10 12.34
CA LEU A 14 29.16 41.81 11.64
C LEU A 14 29.11 40.61 12.59
N LEU A 15 29.71 40.72 13.79
CA LEU A 15 29.64 39.65 14.80
C LEU A 15 28.27 39.53 15.45
N THR A 16 27.54 40.64 15.62
CA THR A 16 26.20 40.64 16.24
C THR A 16 25.09 40.22 15.28
N ALA A 17 25.25 40.48 13.97
CA ALA A 17 24.35 39.96 12.94
C ALA A 17 24.44 38.43 12.78
N PHE A 18 25.60 37.81 13.08
CA PHE A 18 25.76 36.36 13.03
C PHE A 18 25.17 35.61 14.24
N LEU A 19 24.92 36.30 15.36
CA LEU A 19 24.39 35.71 16.60
C LEU A 19 22.87 35.84 16.75
N THR A 20 22.19 36.45 15.77
CA THR A 20 20.72 36.61 15.75
C THR A 20 20.07 35.93 14.55
N ALA A 21 20.82 35.13 13.79
CA ALA A 21 20.19 34.16 12.91
C ALA A 21 19.27 33.31 13.81
N PRO A 22 17.94 33.29 13.55
CA PRO A 22 17.07 32.38 14.27
C PRO A 22 17.70 30.98 14.16
N PRO A 23 17.64 30.15 15.22
CA PRO A 23 18.08 28.78 15.08
C PRO A 23 17.40 28.27 13.82
N VAL A 24 18.21 27.89 12.82
CA VAL A 24 17.72 27.04 11.75
C VAL A 24 17.32 25.81 12.52
N PHE A 25 16.05 25.76 12.92
CA PHE A 25 15.44 24.54 13.42
C PHE A 25 15.84 23.54 12.36
N ALA A 26 16.67 22.59 12.73
CA ALA A 26 16.87 21.40 11.94
C ALA A 26 15.47 20.80 11.86
N GLN A 27 14.72 21.22 10.85
CA GLN A 27 13.43 20.65 10.52
C GLN A 27 13.83 19.21 10.24
N ALA A 28 13.48 18.31 11.17
CA ALA A 28 13.75 16.90 11.01
C ALA A 28 13.28 16.58 9.60
N GLN A 29 14.19 16.14 8.74
CA GLN A 29 13.85 15.86 7.36
C GLN A 29 12.85 14.72 7.43
N HIS A 30 11.57 15.07 7.36
CA HIS A 30 10.51 14.09 7.45
C HIS A 30 10.69 13.15 6.27
N SER A 31 10.57 11.86 6.58
CA SER A 31 10.65 10.83 5.56
C SER A 31 9.45 11.00 4.63
N ILE A 32 9.64 10.85 3.32
CA ILE A 32 8.54 10.88 2.34
C ILE A 32 7.43 9.87 2.69
N TRP A 33 7.78 8.82 3.42
CA TRP A 33 6.86 7.80 3.95
C TRP A 33 5.98 8.36 5.07
N ASP A 34 6.57 9.12 5.99
CA ASP A 34 5.85 9.74 7.12
C ASP A 34 4.95 10.87 6.63
N ASP A 35 5.42 11.67 5.66
CA ASP A 35 4.64 12.73 5.03
C ASP A 35 3.38 12.17 4.36
N PHE A 36 3.51 11.05 3.64
CA PHE A 36 2.37 10.37 3.02
C PHE A 36 1.36 9.85 4.04
N ILE A 37 1.81 9.27 5.16
CA ILE A 37 0.89 8.77 6.20
C ILE A 37 0.18 9.92 6.92
N ALA A 38 0.89 11.04 7.17
CA ALA A 38 0.32 12.20 7.83
C ALA A 38 -0.73 12.90 6.94
N GLU A 39 -0.47 12.98 5.64
CA GLU A 39 -1.36 13.63 4.68
C GLU A 39 -1.36 12.85 3.34
N PRO A 40 -2.22 11.83 3.18
CA PRO A 40 -2.28 11.05 1.96
C PRO A 40 -2.88 11.90 0.84
N ASN A 41 -2.02 12.35 -0.06
CA ASN A 41 -2.40 13.15 -1.20
C ASN A 41 -1.52 12.85 -2.41
N ALA A 42 -1.95 13.34 -3.57
CA ALA A 42 -1.27 13.11 -4.83
C ALA A 42 0.20 13.58 -4.81
N ALA A 43 0.53 14.67 -4.11
CA ALA A 43 1.90 15.18 -4.07
C ALA A 43 2.84 14.21 -3.31
N HIS A 44 2.42 13.71 -2.16
CA HIS A 44 3.19 12.76 -1.37
C HIS A 44 3.26 11.38 -2.05
N TYR A 45 2.16 10.93 -2.65
CA TYR A 45 2.16 9.72 -3.49
C TYR A 45 3.15 9.83 -4.65
N GLN A 46 3.14 10.94 -5.40
CA GLN A 46 4.08 11.14 -6.51
C GLN A 46 5.54 11.22 -6.04
N ALA A 47 5.81 11.77 -4.85
CA ALA A 47 7.16 11.78 -4.28
C ALA A 47 7.68 10.34 -4.03
N ILE A 48 6.82 9.46 -3.53
CA ILE A 48 7.13 8.03 -3.35
C ILE A 48 7.39 7.35 -4.71
N ILE A 49 6.49 7.55 -5.68
CA ILE A 49 6.64 6.97 -7.01
C ILE A 49 7.92 7.44 -7.69
N ALA A 50 8.23 8.73 -7.62
CA ALA A 50 9.47 9.29 -8.18
C ALA A 50 10.71 8.65 -7.53
N ARG A 51 10.71 8.43 -6.22
CA ARG A 51 11.81 7.73 -5.52
C ARG A 51 11.96 6.29 -5.99
N MET A 52 10.86 5.56 -6.19
CA MET A 52 10.89 4.18 -6.68
C MET A 52 11.36 4.08 -8.14
N GLN A 53 10.96 5.04 -8.98
CA GLN A 53 11.32 5.09 -10.40
C GLN A 53 12.73 5.61 -10.66
N SER A 54 13.29 6.42 -9.75
CA SER A 54 14.68 6.88 -9.87
C SER A 54 15.71 5.79 -9.63
N MET A 55 15.29 4.63 -9.09
CA MET A 55 16.18 3.51 -8.81
C MET A 55 16.50 2.72 -10.08
N ASP A 56 17.78 2.52 -10.33
CA ASP A 56 18.23 1.59 -11.36
C ASP A 56 17.96 0.13 -10.95
N GLU A 57 18.19 -0.82 -11.86
CA GLU A 57 17.95 -2.23 -11.59
C GLU A 57 18.78 -2.78 -10.41
N GLN A 58 20.03 -2.34 -10.26
CA GLN A 58 20.88 -2.78 -9.16
C GLN A 58 20.38 -2.24 -7.81
N GLU A 59 19.96 -0.98 -7.78
CA GLU A 59 19.36 -0.36 -6.61
C GLU A 59 18.04 -1.06 -6.27
N ARG A 60 17.16 -1.34 -7.24
CA ARG A 60 15.92 -2.09 -7.01
C ARG A 60 16.17 -3.48 -6.42
N LEU A 61 17.22 -4.18 -6.85
CA LEU A 61 17.59 -5.48 -6.29
C LEU A 61 18.06 -5.39 -4.82
N ARG A 62 18.68 -4.27 -4.42
CA ARG A 62 19.04 -4.03 -3.01
C ARG A 62 17.81 -3.69 -2.15
N HIS A 63 16.76 -3.15 -2.76
CA HIS A 63 15.54 -2.71 -2.10
C HIS A 63 14.40 -3.74 -2.21
N GLN A 64 14.71 -5.04 -2.30
CA GLN A 64 13.69 -6.10 -2.32
C GLN A 64 13.01 -6.34 -0.96
N LYS A 65 13.48 -5.69 0.11
CA LYS A 65 12.87 -5.75 1.44
C LYS A 65 12.28 -4.39 1.81
N PRO A 66 11.08 -4.33 2.43
CA PRO A 66 10.49 -3.08 2.87
C PRO A 66 11.41 -2.25 3.76
N GLU A 67 12.17 -2.89 4.65
CA GLU A 67 13.12 -2.21 5.54
C GLU A 67 14.25 -1.50 4.78
N ALA A 68 14.65 -2.03 3.62
CA ALA A 68 15.67 -1.38 2.81
C ALA A 68 15.12 -0.13 2.10
N LEU A 69 13.86 -0.17 1.64
CA LEU A 69 13.21 0.95 0.93
C LEU A 69 12.70 2.04 1.88
N ILE A 70 12.00 1.61 2.93
CA ILE A 70 11.23 2.48 3.82
C ILE A 70 12.03 2.82 5.08
N GLY A 71 12.92 1.93 5.50
CA GLY A 71 13.68 2.03 6.75
C GLY A 71 13.11 1.16 7.88
N GLU A 72 13.64 1.37 9.10
CA GLU A 72 13.31 0.54 10.28
C GLU A 72 11.81 0.54 10.63
N ASN A 73 11.10 1.62 10.31
CA ASN A 73 9.65 1.77 10.55
C ASN A 73 8.76 1.18 9.44
N SER A 74 9.31 0.42 8.50
CA SER A 74 8.54 -0.17 7.38
C SER A 74 7.28 -0.93 7.80
N ARG A 75 7.32 -1.68 8.90
CA ARG A 75 6.13 -2.36 9.44
C ARG A 75 5.05 -1.39 9.91
N GLY A 76 5.44 -0.30 10.58
CA GLY A 76 4.53 0.76 11.01
C GLY A 76 3.89 1.44 9.80
N PHE A 77 4.69 1.75 8.77
CA PHE A 77 4.18 2.30 7.52
C PHE A 77 3.14 1.39 6.86
N VAL A 78 3.42 0.08 6.73
CA VAL A 78 2.49 -0.88 6.11
C VAL A 78 1.19 -0.98 6.90
N SER A 79 1.26 -0.98 8.24
CA SER A 79 0.07 -0.94 9.09
C SER A 79 -0.76 0.33 8.88
N SER A 80 -0.11 1.49 8.79
CA SER A 80 -0.79 2.76 8.51
C SER A 80 -1.40 2.80 7.11
N LEU A 81 -0.69 2.30 6.10
CA LEU A 81 -1.20 2.15 4.73
C LEU A 81 -2.46 1.26 4.71
N TYR A 82 -2.46 0.19 5.51
CA TYR A 82 -3.63 -0.68 5.68
C TYR A 82 -4.83 0.06 6.25
N GLY A 83 -4.61 0.95 7.23
CA GLY A 83 -5.64 1.85 7.75
C GLY A 83 -6.22 2.78 6.68
N LEU A 84 -5.37 3.39 5.87
CA LEU A 84 -5.77 4.32 4.80
C LEU A 84 -6.58 3.62 3.69
N VAL A 85 -6.17 2.43 3.26
CA VAL A 85 -6.93 1.64 2.28
C VAL A 85 -8.30 1.25 2.81
N ARG A 86 -8.41 0.88 4.09
CA ARG A 86 -9.71 0.59 4.71
C ARG A 86 -10.63 1.81 4.79
N GLN A 87 -10.07 3.02 4.75
CA GLN A 87 -10.83 4.27 4.66
C GLN A 87 -11.20 4.63 3.21
N GLY A 88 -10.67 3.90 2.22
CA GLY A 88 -10.93 4.14 0.80
C GLY A 88 -10.09 5.28 0.23
N ASP A 89 -8.97 5.62 0.88
CA ASP A 89 -8.07 6.65 0.39
C ASP A 89 -7.52 6.27 -1.01
N TYR A 90 -7.71 7.17 -1.96
CA TYR A 90 -7.42 6.92 -3.38
C TYR A 90 -5.93 6.65 -3.61
N ASP A 91 -5.07 7.53 -3.08
CA ASP A 91 -3.62 7.46 -3.29
C ASP A 91 -3.02 6.25 -2.56
N ALA A 92 -3.53 5.90 -1.38
CA ALA A 92 -3.13 4.69 -0.65
C ALA A 92 -3.50 3.40 -1.41
N CYS A 93 -4.68 3.36 -2.02
CA CYS A 93 -5.10 2.22 -2.85
C CYS A 93 -4.20 2.05 -4.07
N HIS A 94 -3.86 3.14 -4.76
CA HIS A 94 -2.88 3.14 -5.84
C HIS A 94 -1.51 2.65 -5.37
N LEU A 95 -1.02 3.19 -4.25
CA LEU A 95 0.28 2.85 -3.70
C LEU A 95 0.40 1.36 -3.34
N ALA A 96 -0.68 0.73 -2.85
CA ALA A 96 -0.69 -0.70 -2.58
C ALA A 96 -0.44 -1.55 -3.84
N PHE A 97 -0.95 -1.12 -5.01
CA PHE A 97 -0.68 -1.77 -6.29
C PHE A 97 0.74 -1.52 -6.79
N ASP A 98 1.22 -0.28 -6.70
CA ASP A 98 2.60 0.06 -7.11
C ASP A 98 3.64 -0.67 -6.27
N PHE A 99 3.42 -0.80 -4.97
CA PHE A 99 4.27 -1.57 -4.08
C PHE A 99 4.32 -3.06 -4.48
N ALA A 100 3.19 -3.64 -4.84
CA ALA A 100 3.17 -5.06 -5.21
C ALA A 100 3.98 -5.33 -6.49
N ASP A 101 3.96 -4.42 -7.46
CA ASP A 101 4.85 -4.52 -8.64
C ASP A 101 6.32 -4.29 -8.25
N PHE A 102 6.59 -3.28 -7.43
CA PHE A 102 7.96 -2.98 -7.02
C PHE A 102 8.63 -4.14 -6.27
N PHE A 103 7.88 -4.76 -5.36
CA PHE A 103 8.32 -5.87 -4.52
C PHE A 103 7.99 -7.24 -5.10
N ARG A 104 7.73 -7.37 -6.40
CA ARG A 104 7.29 -8.63 -7.05
C ARG A 104 8.16 -9.88 -6.80
N ASN A 105 9.43 -9.72 -6.39
CA ASN A 105 10.30 -10.86 -6.03
C ASN A 105 10.34 -11.16 -4.52
N ASN A 106 9.59 -10.43 -3.70
CA ASN A 106 9.42 -10.67 -2.28
C ASN A 106 8.03 -11.26 -2.02
N ALA A 107 7.91 -12.58 -2.19
CA ALA A 107 6.63 -13.28 -2.13
C ALA A 107 5.86 -13.03 -0.83
N ALA A 108 6.54 -13.07 0.32
CA ALA A 108 5.91 -12.86 1.63
C ALA A 108 5.32 -11.44 1.76
N PHE A 109 6.03 -10.42 1.26
CA PHE A 109 5.51 -9.06 1.31
C PHE A 109 4.38 -8.83 0.30
N VAL A 110 4.49 -9.42 -0.90
CA VAL A 110 3.43 -9.36 -1.91
C VAL A 110 2.15 -10.05 -1.43
N GLU A 111 2.26 -11.13 -0.65
CA GLU A 111 1.13 -11.77 0.01
C GLU A 111 0.42 -10.80 0.96
N SER A 112 1.14 -10.12 1.85
CA SER A 112 0.55 -9.09 2.73
C SER A 112 -0.09 -7.94 1.93
N LEU A 113 0.49 -7.57 0.79
CA LEU A 113 -0.10 -6.58 -0.12
C LEU A 113 -1.33 -7.12 -0.87
N ASN A 114 -1.44 -8.43 -1.10
CA ASN A 114 -2.64 -9.03 -1.68
C ASN A 114 -3.83 -8.88 -0.74
N ASP A 115 -3.64 -9.15 0.55
CA ASP A 115 -4.69 -8.94 1.55
C ASP A 115 -5.17 -7.49 1.51
N LEU A 116 -4.23 -6.54 1.57
CA LEU A 116 -4.50 -5.11 1.48
C LEU A 116 -5.27 -4.73 0.20
N ARG A 117 -4.83 -5.23 -0.96
CA ARG A 117 -5.49 -4.96 -2.24
C ARG A 117 -6.88 -5.58 -2.34
N GLY A 118 -7.08 -6.76 -1.76
CA GLY A 118 -8.38 -7.43 -1.69
C GLY A 118 -9.40 -6.67 -0.85
N GLU A 119 -8.95 -5.99 0.22
CA GLU A 119 -9.82 -5.14 1.06
C GLU A 119 -10.49 -4.01 0.27
N ILE A 120 -9.84 -3.49 -0.78
CA ILE A 120 -10.38 -2.40 -1.61
C ILE A 120 -11.75 -2.78 -2.20
N ILE A 121 -11.99 -4.07 -2.49
CA ILE A 121 -13.27 -4.55 -3.03
C ILE A 121 -14.45 -4.15 -2.13
N ASN A 122 -14.28 -4.22 -0.80
CA ASN A 122 -15.34 -3.89 0.14
C ASN A 122 -15.55 -2.38 0.33
N VAL A 123 -14.51 -1.59 0.09
CA VAL A 123 -14.50 -0.16 0.42
C VAL A 123 -14.80 0.70 -0.80
N ASN A 124 -14.15 0.39 -1.92
CA ASN A 124 -14.31 1.10 -3.18
C ASN A 124 -14.17 0.12 -4.37
N PRO A 125 -15.22 -0.67 -4.66
CA PRO A 125 -15.17 -1.69 -5.71
C PRO A 125 -14.94 -1.11 -7.12
N ASP A 126 -15.41 0.11 -7.40
CA ASP A 126 -15.13 0.79 -8.67
C ASP A 126 -13.62 1.05 -8.84
N LEU A 127 -12.96 1.60 -7.81
CA LEU A 127 -11.51 1.83 -7.83
C LEU A 127 -10.72 0.53 -7.90
N PHE A 128 -11.16 -0.52 -7.20
CA PHE A 128 -10.52 -1.83 -7.32
C PHE A 128 -10.51 -2.33 -8.76
N LEU A 129 -11.65 -2.26 -9.46
CA LEU A 129 -11.79 -2.69 -10.85
C LEU A 129 -10.90 -1.87 -11.79
N GLU A 130 -10.84 -0.56 -11.60
CA GLU A 130 -9.92 0.31 -12.33
C GLU A 130 -8.46 -0.11 -12.14
N LEU A 131 -8.05 -0.36 -10.90
CA LEU A 131 -6.67 -0.73 -10.56
C LEU A 131 -6.31 -2.11 -11.15
N ILE A 132 -7.16 -3.12 -11.03
CA ILE A 132 -6.84 -4.44 -11.60
C ILE A 132 -6.78 -4.43 -13.13
N HIS A 133 -7.54 -3.55 -13.78
CA HIS A 133 -7.46 -3.31 -15.21
C HIS A 133 -6.12 -2.65 -15.58
N LYS A 134 -5.74 -1.58 -14.87
CA LYS A 134 -4.49 -0.83 -15.11
C LYS A 134 -3.24 -1.69 -14.95
N TYR A 135 -3.15 -2.48 -13.88
CA TYR A 135 -1.94 -3.26 -13.55
C TYR A 135 -1.89 -4.63 -14.25
N ALA A 136 -2.81 -4.91 -15.20
CA ALA A 136 -2.84 -6.08 -16.08
C ALA A 136 -2.28 -7.36 -15.43
N ILE A 137 -3.09 -7.96 -14.56
CA ILE A 137 -2.81 -9.06 -13.63
C ILE A 137 -2.64 -10.43 -14.35
N LYS A 138 -1.94 -10.41 -15.48
CA LYS A 138 -1.61 -11.58 -16.33
C LYS A 138 -0.21 -12.14 -16.03
N ASP A 139 0.55 -11.55 -15.10
CA ASP A 139 1.85 -12.10 -14.69
C ASP A 139 1.63 -13.36 -13.82
N PRO A 140 2.11 -14.54 -14.27
CA PRO A 140 1.88 -15.80 -13.57
C PRO A 140 2.58 -15.91 -12.22
N ARG A 141 3.50 -15.01 -11.85
CA ARG A 141 4.37 -15.17 -10.68
C ARG A 141 3.73 -14.73 -9.37
N HIS A 142 3.22 -13.53 -9.21
CA HIS A 142 2.57 -13.11 -7.94
C HIS A 142 1.48 -12.05 -8.10
N LEU A 143 1.05 -11.82 -9.34
CA LEU A 143 -0.04 -10.93 -9.70
C LEU A 143 -1.08 -11.77 -10.43
N ARG A 144 -1.58 -12.83 -9.78
CA ARG A 144 -2.77 -13.53 -10.29
C ARG A 144 -3.99 -12.92 -9.64
N LEU A 145 -5.02 -12.67 -10.42
CA LEU A 145 -6.23 -12.01 -9.94
C LEU A 145 -6.87 -12.78 -8.79
N SER A 146 -6.86 -14.11 -8.88
CA SER A 146 -7.31 -15.00 -7.81
C SER A 146 -6.59 -14.72 -6.49
N SER A 147 -5.27 -14.51 -6.51
CA SER A 147 -4.47 -14.29 -5.29
C SER A 147 -4.78 -12.97 -4.61
N ILE A 148 -5.35 -11.99 -5.30
CA ILE A 148 -5.77 -10.71 -4.71
C ILE A 148 -7.23 -10.80 -4.28
N VAL A 149 -8.10 -11.27 -5.18
CA VAL A 149 -9.54 -11.30 -4.96
C VAL A 149 -9.91 -12.20 -3.78
N THR A 150 -9.24 -13.35 -3.62
CA THR A 150 -9.53 -14.30 -2.54
C THR A 150 -8.67 -14.11 -1.29
N ALA A 151 -7.81 -13.07 -1.24
CA ALA A 151 -6.96 -12.79 -0.09
C ALA A 151 -7.76 -12.05 0.99
N THR A 152 -8.15 -12.77 2.05
CA THR A 152 -9.00 -12.27 3.15
C THR A 152 -8.19 -11.89 4.40
N GLY A 153 -6.87 -12.07 4.38
CA GLY A 153 -5.99 -11.90 5.54
C GLY A 153 -5.87 -13.15 6.43
N ASP A 154 -4.76 -13.20 7.16
CA ASP A 154 -4.41 -14.27 8.10
C ASP A 154 -5.46 -14.52 9.20
N GLN A 155 -6.28 -13.51 9.51
CA GLN A 155 -7.34 -13.58 10.52
C GLN A 155 -8.44 -14.61 10.21
N TYR A 156 -8.50 -15.14 8.99
CA TYR A 156 -9.48 -16.16 8.58
C TYR A 156 -8.84 -17.50 8.19
N VAL A 157 -7.56 -17.70 8.51
CA VAL A 157 -6.89 -18.99 8.28
C VAL A 157 -7.65 -20.09 9.02
N ASP A 158 -8.00 -21.15 8.28
CA ASP A 158 -8.81 -22.29 8.73
C ASP A 158 -10.23 -21.98 9.21
N GLU A 159 -10.68 -20.72 9.10
CA GLU A 159 -12.03 -20.28 9.45
C GLU A 159 -12.93 -20.25 8.20
N PHE A 160 -13.16 -21.42 7.60
CA PHE A 160 -13.81 -21.55 6.29
C PHE A 160 -15.16 -20.82 6.18
N GLU A 161 -16.00 -20.90 7.22
CA GLU A 161 -17.29 -20.21 7.26
C GLU A 161 -17.12 -18.69 7.26
N LYS A 162 -16.15 -18.16 8.01
CA LYS A 162 -15.87 -16.71 8.02
C LYS A 162 -15.29 -16.24 6.69
N THR A 163 -14.42 -17.04 6.08
CA THR A 163 -13.90 -16.77 4.72
C THR A 163 -15.04 -16.72 3.70
N ILE A 164 -16.03 -17.63 3.79
CA ILE A 164 -17.22 -17.58 2.95
C ILE A 164 -18.03 -16.30 3.17
N GLN A 165 -18.21 -15.88 4.43
CA GLN A 165 -18.93 -14.64 4.75
C GLN A 165 -18.24 -13.40 4.16
N GLU A 166 -16.92 -13.31 4.28
CA GLU A 166 -16.13 -12.22 3.74
C GLU A 166 -16.17 -12.20 2.20
N ASN A 167 -16.04 -13.36 1.54
CA ASN A 167 -16.20 -13.47 0.09
C ASN A 167 -17.60 -13.02 -0.37
N ASN A 168 -18.66 -13.37 0.37
CA ASN A 168 -20.01 -12.94 0.04
C ASN A 168 -20.19 -11.42 0.17
N LYS A 169 -19.54 -10.79 1.15
CA LYS A 169 -19.51 -9.33 1.31
C LYS A 169 -18.80 -8.66 0.13
N ARG A 170 -17.68 -9.23 -0.33
CA ARG A 170 -16.97 -8.76 -1.53
C ARG A 170 -17.81 -8.89 -2.80
N ILE A 171 -18.47 -10.04 -3.00
CA ILE A 171 -19.42 -10.26 -4.10
C ILE A 171 -20.54 -9.21 -4.06
N ALA A 172 -21.13 -8.96 -2.89
CA ALA A 172 -22.19 -7.97 -2.74
C ALA A 172 -21.69 -6.56 -3.13
N SER A 173 -20.49 -6.19 -2.69
CA SER A 173 -19.85 -4.90 -3.02
C SER A 173 -19.60 -4.77 -4.52
N LEU A 174 -19.04 -5.79 -5.19
CA LEU A 174 -18.85 -5.79 -6.65
C LEU A 174 -20.17 -5.64 -7.41
N LYS A 175 -21.26 -6.27 -6.93
CA LYS A 175 -22.59 -6.15 -7.56
C LYS A 175 -23.18 -4.75 -7.47
N THR A 176 -22.68 -3.88 -6.59
CA THR A 176 -23.11 -2.47 -6.53
C THR A 176 -22.54 -1.60 -7.64
N VAL A 177 -21.45 -2.04 -8.30
CA VAL A 177 -20.80 -1.30 -9.39
C VAL A 177 -21.71 -1.27 -10.62
N LYS A 178 -22.18 -0.07 -10.96
CA LYS A 178 -23.10 0.17 -12.07
C LYS A 178 -22.39 0.46 -13.39
N SER A 179 -21.14 0.91 -13.34
CA SER A 179 -20.35 1.20 -14.53
C SER A 179 -20.12 -0.07 -15.34
N GLY A 180 -20.28 0.02 -16.67
CA GLY A 180 -19.96 -1.06 -17.60
C GLY A 180 -18.48 -1.08 -18.02
N ALA A 181 -17.66 -0.12 -17.58
CA ALA A 181 -16.29 0.04 -18.05
C ALA A 181 -15.39 -1.17 -17.77
N TYR A 182 -15.66 -1.90 -16.68
CA TYR A 182 -14.87 -3.04 -16.20
C TYR A 182 -15.76 -4.27 -15.95
N SER A 183 -16.74 -4.51 -16.82
CA SER A 183 -17.70 -5.61 -16.62
C SER A 183 -17.04 -6.98 -16.65
N GLU A 184 -16.04 -7.18 -17.53
CA GLU A 184 -15.32 -8.45 -17.64
C GLU A 184 -14.53 -8.76 -16.37
N GLU A 185 -13.80 -7.78 -15.85
CA GLU A 185 -13.04 -7.91 -14.61
C GLU A 185 -13.97 -8.15 -13.42
N LYS A 186 -15.10 -7.44 -13.36
CA LYS A 186 -16.11 -7.62 -12.30
C LYS A 186 -16.66 -9.03 -12.29
N ASP A 187 -17.09 -9.53 -13.45
CA ASP A 187 -17.68 -10.86 -13.58
C ASP A 187 -16.66 -11.94 -13.22
N LEU A 188 -15.40 -11.78 -13.66
CA LEU A 188 -14.31 -12.68 -13.30
C LEU A 188 -14.01 -12.66 -11.79
N CYS A 189 -14.00 -11.50 -11.14
CA CYS A 189 -13.80 -11.42 -9.69
C CYS A 189 -14.93 -12.14 -8.93
N ILE A 190 -16.18 -11.94 -9.33
CA ILE A 190 -17.33 -12.63 -8.73
C ILE A 190 -17.21 -14.14 -8.91
N GLN A 191 -16.88 -14.59 -10.13
CA GLN A 191 -16.70 -16.02 -10.42
C GLN A 191 -15.62 -16.63 -9.50
N LEU A 192 -14.45 -15.98 -9.36
CA LEU A 192 -13.36 -16.47 -8.51
C LEU A 192 -13.77 -16.59 -7.03
N LEU A 193 -14.56 -15.63 -6.52
CA LEU A 193 -15.08 -15.67 -5.15
C LEU A 193 -16.10 -16.81 -4.95
N GLU A 194 -17.00 -17.00 -5.92
CA GLU A 194 -18.01 -18.07 -5.90
C GLU A 194 -17.35 -19.46 -5.97
N GLU A 195 -16.37 -19.66 -6.86
CA GLU A 195 -15.58 -20.89 -6.95
C GLU A 195 -14.85 -21.21 -5.63
N ASN A 196 -14.24 -20.19 -5.00
CA ASN A 196 -13.56 -20.36 -3.73
C ASN A 196 -14.54 -20.71 -2.59
N ASN A 197 -15.73 -20.11 -2.57
CA ASN A 197 -16.79 -20.46 -1.63
C ASN A 197 -17.25 -21.91 -1.80
N GLU A 198 -17.47 -22.36 -3.03
CA GLU A 198 -17.83 -23.75 -3.30
C GLU A 198 -16.72 -24.73 -2.89
N ARG A 199 -15.45 -24.35 -3.04
CA ARG A 199 -14.32 -25.13 -2.53
C ARG A 199 -14.40 -25.30 -1.02
N TYR A 200 -14.61 -24.22 -0.27
CA TYR A 200 -14.69 -24.27 1.20
C TYR A 200 -15.90 -25.04 1.71
N LYS A 201 -17.08 -24.89 1.08
CA LYS A 201 -18.26 -25.71 1.42
C LYS A 201 -17.99 -27.22 1.29
N LYS A 202 -17.24 -27.64 0.26
CA LYS A 202 -16.84 -29.05 0.08
C LYS A 202 -15.89 -29.51 1.19
N VAL A 203 -14.98 -28.65 1.64
CA VAL A 203 -14.04 -28.94 2.73
C VAL A 203 -14.79 -29.10 4.06
N ILE A 204 -15.70 -28.17 4.39
CA ILE A 204 -16.54 -28.22 5.59
C ILE A 204 -17.32 -29.55 5.63
N LYS A 205 -18.06 -29.85 4.54
CA LYS A 205 -18.84 -31.09 4.43
C LYS A 205 -17.98 -32.36 4.60
N LYS A 206 -16.74 -32.35 4.11
CA LYS A 206 -15.81 -33.47 4.28
C LYS A 206 -15.46 -33.67 5.76
N PHE A 207 -15.18 -32.59 6.50
CA PHE A 207 -14.89 -32.67 7.93
C PHE A 207 -16.12 -33.08 8.76
N GLU A 208 -17.31 -32.59 8.42
CA GLU A 208 -18.56 -33.00 9.07
C GLU A 208 -18.82 -34.50 8.93
N ASN A 209 -18.64 -35.06 7.74
CA ASN A 209 -18.84 -36.50 7.50
C ASN A 209 -17.82 -37.36 8.28
N GLN A 210 -16.59 -36.88 8.46
CA GLN A 210 -15.54 -37.59 9.21
C GLN A 210 -15.75 -37.53 10.73
N ALA A 211 -16.52 -36.57 11.23
CA ALA A 211 -16.84 -36.46 12.66
C ALA A 211 -17.98 -37.38 13.11
N VAL A 212 -18.69 -38.01 12.15
CA VAL A 212 -19.83 -38.91 12.38
C VAL A 212 -19.43 -40.39 12.34
N GLU A 213 -18.20 -40.70 11.89
CA GLU A 213 -17.59 -42.05 11.89
C GLU A 213 -16.76 -42.31 13.15
#